data_AF-A0A3D0G7P0-F1
#
_entry.id   AF-A0A3D0G7P0-F1
#
_cell.length_a   1.000
_cell.length_b   1.000
_cell.length_c   1.000
_cell.angle_alpha   90.00
_cell.angle_beta   90.00
_cell.angle_gamma   90.00
#
_symmetry.space_group_name_H-M   'P 1'
#
loop_
_entity.id
_entity.type
_entity.pdbx_description
1 polymer ?
#
loop_
_entity_poly.entity_id
_entity_poly.type
_entity_poly.pdbx_seq_one_letter_code
_entity_poly.pdbx_strand_id
1 'polypeptide(L)'
;MMKKTALLALVAPIALAACQSTAYDGGAPKLIATNHDRTLGDSPGPRDGVAAVAVLPDGCEAWIVDEGVEGYGSVRSDPKSGLPRCSNELPRGAVIGEWRSSPDLSDWLP
;
A
#
# COMPACT_ATOMS: atom_id res chain seq x y z
N MET A 1 2.15 -31.39 -35.95
CA MET A 1 2.48 -31.06 -34.54
C MET A 1 3.52 -29.93 -34.42
N MET A 2 4.47 -29.77 -35.36
CA MET A 2 5.49 -28.70 -35.36
C MET A 2 4.98 -27.25 -35.44
N LYS A 3 3.84 -26.98 -36.10
CA LYS A 3 3.32 -25.61 -36.26
C LYS A 3 2.79 -25.00 -34.95
N LYS A 4 2.26 -25.82 -34.04
CA LYS A 4 1.72 -25.36 -32.75
C LYS A 4 2.83 -25.04 -31.75
N THR A 5 3.92 -25.81 -31.77
CA THR A 5 5.10 -25.58 -30.92
C THR A 5 5.89 -24.36 -31.40
N ALA A 6 6.00 -24.15 -32.71
CA ALA A 6 6.62 -22.94 -33.27
C ALA A 6 5.85 -21.66 -32.90
N LEU A 7 4.52 -21.72 -32.86
CA LEU A 7 3.69 -20.59 -32.44
C LEU A 7 3.90 -20.24 -30.96
N LEU A 8 3.96 -21.27 -30.09
CA LEU A 8 4.16 -21.08 -28.65
C LEU A 8 5.55 -20.47 -28.35
N ALA A 9 6.58 -20.89 -29.08
CA ALA A 9 7.94 -20.36 -28.95
C ALA A 9 8.06 -18.90 -29.40
N LEU A 10 7.21 -18.44 -30.33
CA LEU A 10 7.22 -17.06 -30.81
C LEU A 10 6.45 -16.09 -29.88
N VAL A 11 5.44 -16.58 -29.18
CA VAL A 11 4.58 -15.77 -28.28
C VAL A 11 5.21 -15.58 -26.90
N ALA A 12 5.98 -16.57 -26.42
CA ALA A 12 6.66 -16.50 -25.11
C ALA A 12 7.54 -15.24 -24.90
N PRO A 13 8.43 -14.83 -25.84
CA PRO A 13 9.24 -13.63 -25.64
C PRO A 13 8.42 -12.32 -25.69
N ILE A 14 7.28 -12.30 -26.39
CA ILE A 14 6.38 -11.12 -26.43
C ILE A 14 5.68 -10.96 -25.07
N ALA A 15 5.27 -12.05 -24.44
CA ALA A 15 4.69 -12.03 -23.10
C ALA A 15 5.71 -11.58 -22.03
N LEU A 16 6.99 -11.91 -22.20
CA LEU A 16 8.08 -11.47 -21.31
C LEU A 16 8.49 -10.00 -21.53
N ALA A 17 8.35 -9.48 -22.75
CA ALA A 17 8.68 -8.09 -23.08
C ALA A 17 7.69 -7.06 -22.48
N ALA A 18 6.50 -7.49 -22.08
CA ALA A 18 5.51 -6.63 -21.41
C ALA A 18 5.93 -6.20 -19.99
N CYS A 19 6.94 -6.84 -19.40
CA CYS A 19 7.53 -6.42 -18.12
C CYS A 19 8.62 -5.34 -18.25
N GLN A 20 8.64 -4.56 -19.34
CA GLN A 20 9.51 -3.40 -19.41
C GLN A 20 8.94 -2.27 -18.54
N SER A 21 9.38 -2.23 -17.28
CA SER A 21 9.32 -1.00 -16.50
C SER A 21 10.12 0.08 -17.24
N THR A 22 9.45 1.12 -17.71
CA THR A 22 10.16 2.30 -18.22
C THR A 22 10.81 3.00 -17.03
N ALA A 23 12.15 2.99 -16.98
CA ALA A 23 12.87 3.74 -15.98
C ALA A 23 12.57 5.23 -16.13
N TYR A 24 12.30 5.91 -15.02
CA TYR A 24 12.10 7.35 -15.02
C TYR A 24 13.38 8.05 -15.48
N ASP A 25 13.29 8.87 -16.52
CA ASP A 25 14.43 9.54 -17.19
C ASP A 25 14.75 10.91 -16.60
N GLY A 26 14.07 11.32 -15.52
CA GLY A 26 14.30 12.62 -14.89
C GLY A 26 13.60 13.79 -15.56
N GLY A 27 12.59 13.56 -16.42
CA GLY A 27 11.78 14.60 -17.05
C GLY A 27 10.97 15.49 -16.08
N ALA A 28 9.92 16.16 -16.58
CA ALA A 28 9.06 17.01 -15.76
C ALA A 28 8.49 16.24 -14.54
N PRO A 29 8.28 16.91 -13.38
CA PRO A 29 7.74 16.27 -12.19
C PRO A 29 6.46 15.51 -12.52
N LYS A 30 6.51 14.18 -12.40
CA LYS A 30 5.31 13.34 -12.51
C LYS A 30 4.80 13.00 -11.12
N LEU A 31 3.49 12.95 -10.99
CA LEU A 31 2.85 12.32 -9.84
C LEU A 31 3.20 10.83 -9.87
N ILE A 32 4.16 10.43 -9.03
CA ILE A 32 4.68 9.05 -8.96
C ILE A 32 3.87 8.16 -8.01
N ALA A 33 2.99 8.75 -7.19
CA ALA A 33 2.12 8.05 -6.26
C ALA A 33 0.74 8.69 -6.23
N THR A 34 -0.29 7.85 -6.26
CA THR A 34 -1.70 8.22 -6.07
C THR A 34 -2.33 7.28 -5.06
N ASN A 35 -3.48 7.63 -4.49
CA ASN A 35 -4.26 6.73 -3.62
C ASN A 35 -4.98 5.60 -4.38
N HIS A 36 -4.50 5.28 -5.58
CA HIS A 36 -5.06 4.28 -6.47
C HIS A 36 -3.93 3.37 -6.89
N ASP A 37 -4.01 2.12 -6.46
CA ASP A 37 -3.17 1.07 -7.00
C ASP A 37 -3.64 0.70 -8.42
N ARG A 38 -2.67 0.36 -9.27
CA ARG A 38 -2.85 -0.08 -10.66
C ARG A 38 -2.62 -1.57 -10.83
N THR A 39 -2.27 -2.30 -9.76
CA THR A 39 -2.14 -3.75 -9.79
C THR A 39 -3.50 -4.39 -10.11
N LEU A 40 -3.49 -5.36 -11.02
CA LEU A 40 -4.70 -6.07 -11.42
C LEU A 40 -5.15 -7.00 -10.30
N GLY A 41 -6.37 -6.78 -9.80
CA GLY A 41 -6.98 -7.62 -8.78
C GLY A 41 -6.70 -7.18 -7.34
N ASP A 42 -6.09 -6.00 -7.15
CA ASP A 42 -5.91 -5.39 -5.83
C ASP A 42 -7.08 -4.45 -5.50
N SER A 43 -7.33 -4.29 -4.21
CA SER A 43 -8.31 -3.34 -3.71
C SER A 43 -7.82 -1.90 -3.88
N PRO A 44 -8.71 -0.91 -3.97
CA PRO A 44 -8.30 0.49 -3.89
C PRO A 44 -7.72 0.77 -2.50
N GLY A 45 -6.47 1.26 -2.46
CA GLY A 45 -5.63 1.55 -1.29
C GLY A 45 -6.23 2.50 -0.23
N PRO A 46 -5.52 3.49 0.33
CA PRO A 46 -6.03 4.26 1.46
C PRO A 46 -7.35 4.98 1.17
N ARG A 47 -8.33 4.84 2.07
CA ARG A 47 -9.66 5.44 1.96
C ARG A 47 -10.00 6.27 3.19
N ASP A 48 -10.75 7.33 2.97
CA ASP A 48 -11.25 8.17 4.06
C ASP A 48 -12.07 7.33 5.04
N GLY A 49 -11.77 7.48 6.33
CA GLY A 49 -12.48 6.80 7.41
C GLY A 49 -12.05 5.35 7.67
N VAL A 50 -11.10 4.81 6.89
CA VAL A 50 -10.55 3.47 7.09
C VAL A 50 -9.08 3.59 7.49
N ALA A 51 -8.81 3.62 8.79
CA ALA A 51 -7.47 3.56 9.36
C ALA A 51 -7.53 3.24 10.86
N ALA A 52 -6.58 2.43 11.32
CA ALA A 52 -6.33 2.25 12.76
C ALA A 52 -5.30 3.27 13.24
N VAL A 53 -5.29 3.48 14.56
CA VAL A 53 -4.28 4.29 15.25
C VAL A 53 -3.22 3.36 15.84
N ALA A 54 -1.99 3.46 15.34
CA ALA A 54 -0.82 2.85 15.96
C ALA A 54 -0.18 3.84 16.94
N VAL A 55 0.08 3.41 18.17
CA VAL A 55 0.77 4.19 19.20
C VAL A 55 2.24 3.78 19.23
N LEU A 56 3.11 4.69 18.80
CA LEU A 56 4.54 4.47 18.69
C LEU A 56 5.24 4.41 20.07
N PRO A 57 6.48 3.89 20.16
CA PRO A 57 7.20 3.78 21.42
C PRO A 57 7.44 5.13 22.13
N ASP A 58 7.51 6.23 21.39
CA ASP A 58 7.63 7.59 21.90
C ASP A 58 6.28 8.18 22.38
N GLY A 59 5.16 7.50 22.11
CA GLY A 59 3.81 7.91 22.50
C GLY A 59 3.13 8.78 21.45
N CYS A 60 3.76 8.99 20.31
CA CYS A 60 3.14 9.62 19.15
C CYS A 60 2.30 8.62 18.37
N GLU A 61 1.33 9.14 17.63
CA GLU A 61 0.34 8.34 16.94
C GLU A 61 0.55 8.37 15.43
N ALA A 62 0.27 7.25 14.78
CA ALA A 62 0.26 7.11 13.33
C ALA A 62 -1.06 6.50 12.87
N TRP A 63 -1.55 6.96 11.71
CA TRP A 63 -2.53 6.23 10.95
C TRP A 63 -1.86 5.05 10.27
N ILE A 64 -2.48 3.88 10.37
CA ILE A 64 -2.08 2.70 9.62
C ILE A 64 -3.28 2.12 8.86
N VAL A 65 -3.01 1.65 7.67
CA VAL A 65 -3.93 0.92 6.81
C VAL A 65 -3.18 -0.24 6.19
N ASP A 66 -3.80 -1.40 6.07
CA ASP A 66 -3.22 -2.57 5.44
C ASP A 66 -4.25 -3.26 4.54
N GLU A 67 -3.86 -3.64 3.32
CA GLU A 67 -4.67 -4.49 2.43
C GLU A 67 -4.17 -5.93 2.35
N GLY A 68 -3.15 -6.26 3.17
CA GLY A 68 -2.57 -7.58 3.37
C GLY A 68 -1.29 -7.81 2.56
N VAL A 69 -1.10 -7.11 1.42
CA VAL A 69 0.16 -7.09 0.65
C VAL A 69 0.96 -5.82 0.93
N GLU A 70 0.28 -4.67 0.92
CA GLU A 70 0.87 -3.35 1.08
C GLU A 70 0.25 -2.61 2.27
N GLY A 71 1.11 -1.98 3.06
CA GLY A 71 0.73 -1.20 4.22
C GLY A 71 1.05 0.28 4.04
N TYR A 72 0.13 1.13 4.46
CA TYR A 72 0.24 2.58 4.42
C TYR A 72 0.33 3.15 5.82
N GLY A 73 1.22 4.12 6.01
CA GLY A 73 1.46 4.76 7.29
C GLY A 73 1.65 6.26 7.14
N SER A 74 1.04 7.04 8.03
CA SER A 74 1.32 8.48 8.14
C SER A 74 1.19 8.94 9.57
N VAL A 75 1.94 9.99 9.94
CA VAL A 75 1.81 10.60 11.27
C VAL A 75 0.39 11.12 11.44
N ARG A 76 -0.25 10.78 12.57
CA ARG A 76 -1.54 11.34 12.93
C ARG A 76 -1.31 12.72 13.50
N SER A 77 -1.66 13.76 12.74
CA SER A 77 -1.59 15.13 13.22
C SER A 77 -2.82 15.51 14.03
N ASP A 78 -2.61 16.35 15.05
CA ASP A 78 -3.69 17.06 15.73
C ASP A 78 -4.31 18.09 14.77
N PRO A 79 -5.64 18.03 14.51
CA PRO A 79 -6.27 18.87 13.49
C PRO A 79 -6.28 20.37 13.84
N LYS A 80 -6.04 20.73 15.11
CA LYS A 80 -6.00 22.13 15.55
C LYS A 80 -4.63 22.76 15.37
N SER A 81 -3.56 22.05 15.72
CA SER A 81 -2.18 22.54 15.69
C SER A 81 -1.40 22.12 14.45
N GLY A 82 -1.82 21.05 13.77
CA GLY A 82 -1.08 20.41 12.67
C GLY A 82 0.15 19.62 13.12
N LEU A 83 0.47 19.63 14.42
CA LEU A 83 1.60 18.90 14.98
C LEU A 83 1.27 17.41 15.16
N PRO A 84 2.28 16.52 15.25
CA PRO A 84 2.04 15.13 15.61
C PRO A 84 1.22 15.01 16.89
N ARG A 85 0.18 14.18 16.87
CA ARG A 85 -0.59 13.84 18.07
C ARG A 85 0.23 12.86 18.90
N CYS A 86 0.71 13.31 20.06
CA CYS A 86 1.41 12.48 21.02
C CYS A 86 0.72 12.55 22.37
N SER A 87 0.41 11.40 22.97
CA SER A 87 -0.37 11.30 24.20
C SER A 87 0.05 10.11 25.07
N ASN A 88 -0.40 10.10 26.32
CA ASN A 88 -0.33 8.94 27.21
C ASN A 88 -1.72 8.31 27.43
N GLU A 89 -2.71 8.69 26.61
CA GLU A 89 -4.10 8.21 26.73
C GLU A 89 -4.23 6.75 26.29
N LEU A 90 -3.39 6.33 25.35
CA LEU A 90 -3.40 5.01 24.75
C LEU A 90 -2.10 4.26 25.08
N PRO A 91 -2.16 2.93 25.25
CA PRO A 91 -0.98 2.13 25.53
C PRO A 91 0.01 2.14 24.36
N ARG A 92 1.30 2.28 24.68
CA ARG A 92 2.39 2.24 23.68
C ARG A 92 2.48 0.86 23.06
N GLY A 93 2.77 0.81 21.75
CA GLY A 93 2.81 -0.42 20.98
C GLY A 93 1.43 -1.00 20.64
N ALA A 94 0.35 -0.29 20.95
CA ALA A 94 -1.00 -0.73 20.61
C ALA A 94 -1.42 -0.26 19.22
N VAL A 95 -2.29 -1.04 18.60
CA VAL A 95 -3.06 -0.69 17.39
C VAL A 95 -4.54 -0.68 17.78
N ILE A 96 -5.24 0.42 17.50
CA ILE A 96 -6.62 0.65 17.93
C ILE A 96 -7.48 1.03 16.72
N GLY A 97 -8.54 0.29 16.48
CA GLY A 97 -9.46 0.47 15.35
C GLY A 97 -9.28 -0.58 14.26
N GLU A 98 -10.07 -0.47 13.20
CA GLU A 98 -9.96 -1.33 12.02
C GLU A 98 -8.82 -0.84 11.13
N TRP A 99 -7.83 -1.69 10.88
CA TRP A 99 -6.70 -1.38 10.02
C TRP A 99 -6.87 -1.91 8.61
N ARG A 100 -7.74 -2.91 8.40
CA ARG A 100 -7.88 -3.55 7.10
C ARG A 100 -8.72 -2.72 6.15
N SER A 101 -8.16 -2.40 4.99
CA SER A 101 -8.90 -1.80 3.87
C SER A 101 -9.48 -2.85 2.92
N SER A 102 -9.01 -4.10 3.00
CA SER A 102 -9.41 -5.20 2.12
C SER A 102 -9.39 -6.57 2.83
N PRO A 103 -10.25 -7.53 2.42
CA PRO A 103 -10.15 -8.94 2.84
C PRO A 103 -9.24 -9.80 1.95
N ASP A 104 -8.52 -9.23 0.97
CA ASP A 104 -7.82 -9.98 -0.09
C ASP A 104 -6.78 -10.97 0.45
N LEU A 105 -6.06 -10.61 1.53
CA LEU A 105 -5.22 -11.52 2.28
C LEU A 105 -5.53 -11.44 3.78
N SER A 106 -5.59 -12.60 4.43
CA SER A 106 -5.78 -12.66 5.89
C SER A 106 -4.48 -12.36 6.64
N ASP A 107 -4.48 -11.31 7.47
CA ASP A 107 -3.42 -11.19 8.47
C ASP A 107 -3.66 -12.16 9.63
N TRP A 108 -2.63 -12.93 9.93
CA TRP A 108 -2.62 -13.78 11.10
C TRP A 108 -2.15 -12.96 12.29
N LEU A 109 -3.04 -12.74 13.25
CA LEU A 109 -2.68 -12.12 14.52
C LEU A 109 -1.88 -13.12 15.37
N PRO A 110 -0.89 -12.64 16.16
CA PRO A 110 -0.17 -13.48 17.11
C PRO A 110 -1.07 -14.07 18.20
#